data_AF-A0A377D5Z7-F1
#
_entry.id   AF-A0A377D5Z7-F1
#
_cell.length_a   1.000
_cell.length_b   1.000
_cell.length_c   1.000
_cell.angle_alpha   90.00
_cell.angle_beta   90.00
_cell.angle_gamma   90.00
#
_symmetry.space_group_name_H-M   'P 1'
#
loop_
_entity.id
_entity.type
_entity.pdbx_description
1 polymer ?
#
loop_
_entity_poly.entity_id
_entity_poly.type
_entity_poly.pdbx_seq_one_letter_code
_entity_poly.pdbx_strand_id
1 'polypeptide(L)' 'MVAPSRHKTRSMHGSIAERSLQDINADLMFVGADGIDAVNGITTFNEGYSISGAMVTAANKVIAVLDSSKF' A
#
# COMPACT_ATOMS: atom_id res chain seq x y z
N MET A 1 -9.29 11.86 33.08
CA MET A 1 -8.71 10.58 32.62
C MET A 1 -9.10 10.39 31.16
N VAL A 2 -8.21 10.72 30.23
CA VAL A 2 -8.49 10.75 28.79
C VAL A 2 -8.17 9.38 28.20
N ALA A 3 -9.11 8.79 27.46
CA ALA A 3 -8.91 7.53 26.75
C ALA A 3 -7.87 7.68 25.64
N PRO A 4 -6.99 6.68 25.40
CA PRO A 4 -6.01 6.76 24.33
C PRO A 4 -6.73 6.75 22.97
N SER A 5 -6.42 7.75 22.15
CA SER A 5 -6.92 7.88 20.78
C SER A 5 -6.39 6.72 19.92
N ARG A 6 -7.25 5.75 19.63
CA ARG A 6 -7.02 4.85 18.49
C ARG A 6 -7.19 5.69 17.23
N HIS A 7 -6.09 5.94 16.50
CA HIS A 7 -6.18 6.39 15.12
C HIS A 7 -7.08 5.40 14.37
N LYS A 8 -8.25 5.83 13.88
CA LYS A 8 -9.08 5.00 13.01
C LYS A 8 -8.29 4.80 11.72
N THR A 9 -7.72 3.62 11.50
CA THR A 9 -7.21 3.23 10.20
C THR A 9 -8.42 3.18 9.26
N ARG A 10 -8.57 4.21 8.41
CA ARG A 10 -9.56 4.18 7.33
C ARG A 10 -8.99 3.29 6.23
N SER A 11 -9.38 2.02 6.20
CA SER A 11 -9.17 1.17 5.03
C SER A 11 -10.21 1.54 3.98
N MET A 12 -9.75 1.91 2.78
CA MET A 12 -10.61 2.12 1.62
C MET A 12 -10.50 0.88 0.73
N HIS A 13 -11.63 0.25 0.40
CA HIS A 13 -11.67 -0.97 -0.41
C HIS A 13 -12.82 -0.93 -1.42
N GLY A 14 -12.65 -1.66 -2.53
CA GLY A 14 -13.62 -1.73 -3.63
C GLY A 14 -13.52 -0.58 -4.65
N SER A 15 -14.44 -0.56 -5.62
CA SER A 15 -14.40 0.36 -6.78
C SER A 15 -14.43 1.85 -6.42
N ILE A 16 -14.99 2.22 -5.26
CA ILE A 16 -14.97 3.59 -4.75
C ILE A 16 -13.55 4.01 -4.37
N ALA A 17 -12.77 3.09 -3.81
CA ALA A 17 -11.39 3.36 -3.42
C ALA A 17 -10.48 3.53 -4.65
N GLU A 18 -10.64 2.68 -5.65
CA GLU A 18 -9.91 2.79 -6.93
C GLU A 18 -10.17 4.13 -7.61
N ARG A 19 -11.44 4.58 -7.68
CA ARG A 19 -11.78 5.90 -8.24
C ARG A 19 -11.23 7.05 -7.41
N SER A 20 -11.28 6.95 -6.09
CA SER A 20 -10.73 7.98 -5.21
C SER A 20 -9.22 8.14 -5.41
N LEU A 21 -8.50 7.06 -5.75
CA LEU A 21 -7.07 7.09 -6.03
C LEU A 21 -6.72 7.76 -7.36
N GLN A 22 -7.66 7.86 -8.31
CA GLN A 22 -7.42 8.56 -9.58
C GLN A 22 -7.22 10.07 -9.38
N ASP A 23 -7.86 10.64 -8.35
CA ASP A 23 -7.77 12.06 -8.01
C ASP A 23 -6.71 12.35 -6.91
N ILE A 24 -5.97 11.32 -6.48
CA ILE A 24 -4.92 11.45 -5.47
C ILE A 24 -3.56 11.50 -6.16
N ASN A 25 -2.73 12.45 -5.73
CA ASN A 25 -1.30 12.44 -6.02
C ASN A 25 -0.54 12.31 -4.70
N ALA A 26 0.11 11.17 -4.51
CA ALA A 26 0.86 10.86 -3.30
C ALA A 26 2.36 10.97 -3.56
N ASP A 27 3.10 11.62 -2.66
CA ASP A 27 4.56 11.69 -2.77
C ASP A 27 5.20 10.33 -2.50
N LEU A 28 4.68 9.59 -1.51
CA LEU A 28 5.22 8.33 -1.03
C LEU A 28 4.12 7.29 -0.82
N MET A 29 4.33 6.10 -1.36
CA MET A 29 3.56 4.89 -1.09
C MET A 29 4.43 3.87 -0.38
N PHE A 30 3.99 3.39 0.78
CA PHE A 30 4.63 2.27 1.47
C PHE A 30 3.85 0.98 1.21
N VAL A 31 4.55 -0.07 0.79
CA VAL A 31 3.95 -1.37 0.49
C VAL A 31 4.71 -2.46 1.24
N GLY A 32 3.98 -3.30 1.97
CA GLY A 32 4.54 -4.49 2.58
C GLY A 32 4.80 -5.55 1.52
N ALA A 33 5.97 -6.18 1.52
CA ALA A 33 6.30 -7.27 0.60
C ALA A 33 6.79 -8.50 1.36
N ASP A 34 6.37 -9.67 0.90
CA ASP A 34 6.80 -10.98 1.40
C ASP A 34 8.13 -11.42 0.78
N GLY A 35 8.52 -10.85 -0.36
CA GLY A 35 9.80 -11.06 -1.01
C GLY A 35 10.17 -9.91 -1.93
N ILE A 36 11.47 -9.70 -2.14
CA ILE A 36 12.01 -8.76 -3.13
C ILE A 36 12.92 -9.54 -4.07
N ASP A 37 12.63 -9.47 -5.37
CA ASP A 37 13.44 -10.07 -6.42
C ASP A 37 13.91 -8.97 -7.37
N ALA A 38 15.21 -8.94 -7.67
CA ALA A 38 15.79 -7.88 -8.50
C ALA A 38 15.30 -7.90 -9.95
N VAL A 39 14.79 -9.04 -10.43
CA VAL A 39 14.32 -9.24 -11.81
C VAL A 39 12.79 -9.12 -11.88
N ASN A 40 12.08 -9.65 -10.90
CA ASN A 40 10.62 -9.81 -10.89
C ASN A 40 9.90 -8.78 -10.00
N GLY A 41 10.64 -7.97 -9.22
CA GLY A 41 10.07 -6.93 -8.36
C GLY A 41 9.67 -7.43 -6.98
N ILE A 42 8.65 -6.81 -6.38
CA ILE A 42 8.17 -7.17 -5.04
C ILE A 42 7.02 -8.17 -5.11
N THR A 43 7.09 -9.22 -4.32
CA THR A 43 5.99 -10.17 -4.15
C THR A 43 5.18 -9.76 -2.94
N THR A 44 3.93 -9.35 -3.16
CA THR A 44 3.00 -8.98 -2.08
C THR A 44 1.83 -9.97 -2.09
N PHE A 45 1.58 -10.68 -1.01
CA PHE A 45 0.36 -11.48 -0.89
C PHE A 45 -0.83 -10.53 -0.69
N ASN A 46 -1.57 -10.20 -1.75
CA ASN A 46 -2.75 -9.35 -1.59
C ASN A 46 -3.92 -9.78 -2.48
N GLU A 47 -5.09 -9.96 -1.86
CA GLU A 47 -6.39 -10.23 -2.49
C GLU A 47 -6.96 -9.01 -3.25
N GLY A 48 -6.17 -7.93 -3.40
CA GLY A 48 -6.55 -6.63 -3.96
C GLY A 48 -5.64 -6.12 -5.07
N TYR A 49 -5.22 -6.97 -6.01
CA TYR A 49 -4.34 -6.58 -7.13
C TYR A 49 -4.79 -5.28 -7.85
N SER A 50 -6.09 -5.09 -8.03
CA SER A 50 -6.67 -3.92 -8.70
C SER A 50 -6.41 -2.60 -7.97
N ILE A 51 -6.50 -2.58 -6.63
CA ILE A 51 -6.27 -1.36 -5.84
C ILE A 51 -4.78 -1.03 -5.74
N SER A 52 -3.91 -2.05 -5.61
CA SER A 52 -2.47 -1.85 -5.59
C SER A 52 -1.98 -1.16 -6.87
N GLY A 53 -2.50 -1.54 -8.04
CA GLY A 53 -2.15 -0.89 -9.31
C GLY A 53 -2.57 0.59 -9.35
N ALA A 54 -3.77 0.91 -8.88
CA ALA A 54 -4.24 2.29 -8.79
C ALA A 54 -3.38 3.12 -7.82
N MET A 55 -2.98 2.55 -6.68
CA MET A 55 -2.11 3.22 -5.70
C MET A 55 -0.70 3.47 -6.27
N VAL A 56 -0.14 2.51 -7.01
CA VAL A 56 1.18 2.67 -7.67
C VAL A 56 1.13 3.78 -8.71
N THR A 57 0.03 3.90 -9.46
CA THR A 57 -0.14 4.95 -10.47
C THR A 57 -0.29 6.33 -9.84
N ALA A 58 -0.93 6.41 -8.68
CA ALA A 58 -1.15 7.64 -7.93
C ALA A 58 0.10 8.13 -7.17
N ALA A 59 1.16 7.32 -7.06
CA ALA A 59 2.31 7.60 -6.21
C ALA A 59 3.55 7.98 -7.02
N ASN A 60 4.22 9.08 -6.62
CA ASN A 60 5.49 9.51 -7.21
C ASN A 60 6.66 8.58 -6.85
N LYS A 61 6.60 7.95 -5.66
CA LYS A 61 7.61 7.00 -5.21
C LYS A 61 6.99 5.87 -4.39
N VAL A 62 7.36 4.65 -4.73
CA VAL A 62 6.94 3.44 -4.01
C VAL A 62 8.12 2.90 -3.19
N ILE A 63 7.89 2.63 -1.91
CA ILE A 63 8.87 2.12 -0.94
C ILE A 63 8.35 0.77 -0.43
N ALA A 64 9.10 -0.28 -0.74
CA ALA A 64 8.83 -1.60 -0.18
C ALA A 64 9.37 -1.70 1.25
N VAL A 65 8.55 -2.18 2.16
CA VAL A 65 8.90 -2.45 3.55
C VAL A 65 8.88 -3.95 3.75
N LEU A 66 10.05 -4.52 4.06
CA LEU A 66 10.22 -5.94 4.33
C LEU A 66 10.76 -6.12 5.74
N ASP A 67 10.31 -7.17 6.42
CA ASP A 67 10.89 -7.58 7.69
C ASP A 67 12.13 -8.46 7.45
N SER A 68 13.22 -8.18 8.15
CA SER A 68 14.49 -8.90 7.96
C SER A 68 14.41 -10.39 8.33
N SER A 69 13.40 -10.83 9.08
CA SER A 69 13.18 -12.25 9.39
C SER A 69 12.58 -13.06 8.23
N LYS A 70 12.28 -12.41 7.09
CA LYS A 70 11.79 -13.06 5.86
C LYS A 70 12.91 -13.41 4.87
N PHE A 71 14.17 -13.15 5.23
CA PHE A 71 15.35 -13.56 4.46
C PHE A 71 15.90 -14.91 4.91
#